data_AF-M4BDQ3-F1
#
_entry.id   AF-M4BDQ3-F1
#
_cell.length_a   1.000
_cell.length_b   1.000
_cell.length_c   1.000
_cell.angle_alpha   90.00
_cell.angle_beta   90.00
_cell.angle_gamma   90.00
#
_symmetry.space_group_name_H-M   'P 1'
#
loop_
_entity.id
_entity.type
_entity.pdbx_description
1 polymer ?
#
loop_
_entity_poly.entity_id
_entity_poly.type
_entity_poly.pdbx_seq_one_letter_code
_entity_poly.pdbx_strand_id
1 'polypeptide(L)'
;MEVQVKAMESAMKDRHEQELQAFETRTEDAGTSTPHLDEAARAAELSKQVKTQAKAQRKREAKKQQEQERRERIEEANKTVSERQVEADLILAQLARHGLKIKDIPSDGHCMYHAVADQMKQKNLASTEEVARFEYLRKLTSEYMLAHPDDFLPFMALEEGVDDAFTTYCDRVATTADWGGQLELRALACALRTPIEIFSAESDVLVMGSEFGNEDQESTPKLQLTYHLHYYALGEHFNSVTPI
;
A
#
# COMPACT_ATOMS: atom_id res chain seq x y z
N MET A 1 6.12 13.48 21.61
CA MET A 1 5.83 14.59 20.67
C MET A 1 4.56 15.35 21.04
N GLU A 2 3.44 14.68 21.36
CA GLU A 2 2.15 15.36 21.67
C GLU A 2 2.19 16.35 22.84
N VAL A 3 3.00 16.07 23.87
CA VAL A 3 3.15 16.95 25.05
C VAL A 3 3.79 18.30 24.68
N GLN A 4 4.74 18.31 23.73
CA GLN A 4 5.38 19.55 23.27
C GLN A 4 4.44 20.39 22.40
N VAL A 5 3.58 19.76 21.60
CA VAL A 5 2.59 20.48 20.76
C VAL A 5 1.57 21.20 21.64
N LYS A 6 1.01 20.52 22.66
CA LYS A 6 0.07 21.15 23.61
C LYS A 6 0.69 22.31 24.38
N ALA A 7 1.96 22.20 24.78
CA ALA A 7 2.65 23.28 25.46
C ALA A 7 2.83 24.50 24.55
N MET A 8 3.14 24.27 23.27
CA MET A 8 3.32 25.34 22.28
C MET A 8 1.99 26.02 21.92
N GLU A 9 0.89 25.26 21.86
CA GLU A 9 -0.46 25.79 21.64
C GLU A 9 -0.94 26.67 22.81
N SER A 10 -0.69 26.23 24.06
CA SER A 10 -1.02 27.04 25.26
C SER A 10 -0.24 28.35 25.26
N ALA A 11 1.07 28.30 25.02
CA ALA A 11 1.92 29.48 25.01
C ALA A 11 1.52 30.49 23.91
N MET A 12 1.08 30.01 22.75
CA MET A 12 0.60 30.87 21.67
C MET A 12 -0.74 31.54 22.04
N LYS A 13 -1.63 30.80 22.73
CA LYS A 13 -2.94 31.32 23.17
C LYS A 13 -2.77 32.40 24.24
N ASP A 14 -1.89 32.18 25.21
CA ASP A 14 -1.61 33.13 26.29
C ASP A 14 -1.00 34.44 25.74
N ARG A 15 -0.08 34.33 24.77
CA ARG A 15 0.50 35.51 24.09
C ARG A 15 -0.56 36.30 23.33
N HIS A 16 -1.48 35.60 22.65
CA HIS A 16 -2.55 36.26 21.90
C HIS A 16 -3.53 37.00 22.83
N GLU A 17 -3.86 36.42 23.98
CA GLU A 17 -4.74 37.04 24.97
C GLU A 17 -4.10 38.30 25.59
N GLN A 18 -2.80 38.27 25.87
CA GLN A 18 -2.04 39.44 26.33
C GLN A 18 -1.99 40.56 25.27
N GLU A 19 -1.81 40.22 23.99
CA GLU A 19 -1.80 41.20 22.90
C GLU A 19 -3.17 41.86 22.71
N LEU A 20 -4.27 41.12 22.90
CA LEU A 20 -5.63 41.65 22.85
C LEU A 20 -5.91 42.62 24.01
N GLN A 21 -5.55 42.24 25.23
CA GLN A 21 -5.72 43.10 26.41
C GLN A 21 -4.89 44.40 26.28
N ALA A 22 -3.66 44.31 25.77
CA ALA A 22 -2.82 45.46 25.51
C ALA A 22 -3.40 46.40 24.44
N PHE A 23 -4.14 45.86 23.46
CA PHE A 23 -4.81 46.66 22.44
C PHE A 23 -6.03 47.39 23.00
N GLU A 24 -6.82 46.74 23.86
CA GLU A 24 -7.97 47.35 24.54
C GLU A 24 -7.55 48.47 25.50
N THR A 25 -6.52 48.25 26.32
CA THR A 25 -6.01 49.31 27.22
C THR A 25 -5.43 50.51 26.46
N ARG A 26 -4.83 50.29 25.28
CA ARG A 26 -4.31 51.38 24.44
C ARG A 26 -5.42 52.23 23.79
N THR A 27 -6.65 51.73 23.74
CA THR A 27 -7.82 52.50 23.30
C THR A 27 -8.48 53.31 24.42
N GLU A 28 -8.28 52.92 25.68
CA GLU A 28 -8.87 53.62 26.84
C GLU A 28 -8.03 54.82 27.32
N ASP A 29 -6.71 54.82 27.08
CA ASP A 29 -5.80 55.90 27.55
C ASP A 29 -5.75 57.16 26.65
N ALA A 30 -6.59 57.23 25.62
CA ALA A 30 -6.66 58.38 24.69
C ALA A 30 -7.83 59.34 24.96
N GLY A 31 -8.28 59.44 26.22
CA GLY A 31 -9.39 60.32 26.61
C GLY A 31 -9.01 61.30 27.71
N THR A 32 -8.59 62.54 27.33
CA THR A 32 -9.09 63.83 27.88
C THR A 32 -8.33 65.00 27.23
N SER A 33 -8.91 65.61 26.20
CA SER A 33 -9.04 67.09 26.02
C SER A 33 -9.66 67.39 24.64
N THR A 34 -10.83 68.02 24.62
CA THR A 34 -11.48 68.54 23.40
C THR A 34 -10.92 69.91 23.03
N PRO A 35 -10.76 70.20 21.72
CA PRO A 35 -11.65 71.20 21.14
C PRO A 35 -12.27 70.78 19.80
N HIS A 36 -13.48 71.33 19.62
CA HIS A 36 -14.43 71.30 18.52
C HIS A 36 -13.84 71.39 17.09
N LEU A 37 -13.81 70.27 16.34
CA LEU A 37 -13.79 70.22 14.86
C LEU A 37 -14.51 68.93 14.35
N ASP A 38 -15.54 69.14 13.53
CA ASP A 38 -16.27 68.26 12.61
C ASP A 38 -16.74 66.86 13.05
N GLU A 39 -17.96 66.83 13.58
CA GLU A 39 -18.81 65.64 13.78
C GLU A 39 -19.00 64.83 12.47
N ALA A 40 -19.01 65.50 11.32
CA ALA A 40 -19.06 64.87 9.99
C ALA A 40 -17.77 64.11 9.64
N ALA A 41 -16.61 64.60 10.08
CA ALA A 41 -15.33 63.92 9.86
C ALA A 41 -15.21 62.67 10.74
N ARG A 42 -15.62 62.76 12.02
CA ARG A 42 -15.70 61.59 12.91
C ARG A 42 -16.68 60.53 12.42
N ALA A 43 -17.85 60.92 11.91
CA ALA A 43 -18.82 59.98 11.33
C ALA A 43 -18.28 59.30 10.06
N ALA A 44 -17.54 60.03 9.22
CA ALA A 44 -16.88 59.48 8.04
C ALA A 44 -15.73 58.51 8.39
N GLU A 45 -14.95 58.82 9.43
CA GLU A 45 -13.87 57.98 9.97
C GLU A 45 -14.43 56.66 10.54
N LEU A 46 -15.51 56.75 11.34
CA LEU A 46 -16.20 55.60 11.93
C LEU A 46 -16.81 54.71 10.84
N SER A 47 -17.41 55.31 9.81
CA SER A 47 -17.95 54.60 8.64
C SER A 47 -16.86 53.88 7.84
N LYS A 48 -15.67 54.48 7.69
CA LYS A 48 -14.51 53.85 7.06
C LYS A 48 -13.98 52.68 7.91
N GLN A 49 -13.87 52.85 9.23
CA GLN A 49 -13.43 51.80 10.16
C GLN A 49 -14.39 50.60 10.17
N VAL A 50 -15.70 50.83 10.19
CA VAL A 50 -16.70 49.75 10.14
C VAL A 50 -16.61 48.99 8.80
N LYS A 51 -16.40 49.69 7.69
CA LYS A 51 -16.23 49.06 6.36
C LYS A 51 -14.94 48.24 6.25
N THR A 52 -13.83 48.70 6.83
CA THR A 52 -12.57 47.94 6.83
C THR A 52 -12.64 46.74 7.77
N GLN A 53 -13.26 46.88 8.93
CA GLN A 53 -13.52 45.75 9.85
C GLN A 53 -14.41 44.68 9.20
N ALA A 54 -15.51 45.08 8.55
CA ALA A 54 -16.39 44.15 7.83
C ALA A 54 -15.67 43.43 6.67
N LYS A 55 -14.78 44.12 5.95
CA LYS A 55 -13.96 43.50 4.88
C LYS A 55 -12.92 42.53 5.45
N ALA A 56 -12.30 42.86 6.59
CA ALA A 56 -11.37 41.98 7.29
C ALA A 56 -12.07 40.74 7.84
N GLN A 57 -13.28 40.90 8.37
CA GLN A 57 -14.10 39.80 8.89
C GLN A 57 -14.55 38.84 7.78
N ARG A 58 -15.06 39.36 6.66
CA ARG A 58 -15.37 38.54 5.47
C ARG A 58 -14.17 37.77 4.93
N LYS A 59 -12.97 38.38 4.94
CA LYS A 59 -11.73 37.71 4.51
C LYS A 59 -11.32 36.58 5.47
N ARG A 60 -11.50 36.77 6.78
CA ARG A 60 -11.26 35.73 7.80
C ARG A 60 -12.25 34.59 7.67
N GLU A 61 -13.54 34.89 7.49
CA GLU A 61 -14.60 33.90 7.27
C GLU A 61 -14.36 33.09 5.99
N ALA A 62 -14.03 33.75 4.87
CA ALA A 62 -13.70 33.06 3.63
C ALA A 62 -12.46 32.14 3.77
N LYS A 63 -11.41 32.59 4.48
CA LYS A 63 -10.24 31.74 4.76
C LYS A 63 -10.61 30.54 5.64
N LYS A 64 -11.45 30.74 6.65
CA LYS A 64 -11.92 29.67 7.54
C LYS A 64 -12.78 28.66 6.81
N GLN A 65 -13.67 29.10 5.92
CA GLN A 65 -14.45 28.23 5.03
C GLN A 65 -13.54 27.43 4.10
N GLN A 66 -12.57 28.08 3.45
CA GLN A 66 -11.65 27.42 2.53
C GLN A 66 -10.77 26.37 3.24
N GLU A 67 -10.36 26.64 4.48
CA GLU A 67 -9.61 25.69 5.31
C GLU A 67 -10.49 24.53 5.78
N GLN A 68 -11.76 24.80 6.11
CA GLN A 68 -12.73 23.77 6.45
C GLN A 68 -13.04 22.87 5.24
N GLU A 69 -13.32 23.43 4.06
CA GLU A 69 -13.53 22.67 2.82
C GLU A 69 -12.30 21.85 2.44
N ARG A 70 -11.09 22.40 2.61
CA ARG A 70 -9.84 21.64 2.39
C ARG A 70 -9.72 20.49 3.38
N ARG A 71 -10.06 20.70 4.65
CA ARG A 71 -10.01 19.65 5.67
C ARG A 71 -11.05 18.56 5.40
N GLU A 72 -12.27 18.95 5.04
CA GLU A 72 -13.34 18.04 4.67
C GLU A 72 -12.97 17.21 3.43
N ARG A 73 -12.34 17.81 2.41
CA ARG A 73 -11.84 17.08 1.23
C ARG A 73 -10.74 16.06 1.58
N ILE A 74 -9.83 16.41 2.49
CA ILE A 74 -8.77 15.49 2.96
C ILE A 74 -9.40 14.36 3.78
N GLU A 75 -10.38 14.68 4.62
CA GLU A 75 -11.09 13.70 5.45
C GLU A 75 -11.95 12.76 4.61
N GLU A 76 -12.60 13.27 3.56
CA GLU A 76 -13.36 12.47 2.59
C GLU A 76 -12.45 11.56 1.76
N ALA A 77 -11.29 12.06 1.30
CA ALA A 77 -10.29 11.23 0.63
C ALA A 77 -9.72 10.12 1.55
N ASN A 78 -9.58 10.40 2.85
CA ASN A 78 -9.16 9.41 3.85
C ASN A 78 -10.29 8.43 4.25
N LYS A 79 -11.57 8.73 3.97
CA LYS A 79 -12.70 7.82 4.24
C LYS A 79 -12.81 6.70 3.22
N THR A 80 -12.28 6.88 2.02
CA THR A 80 -12.08 5.79 1.06
C THR A 80 -10.97 4.89 1.58
N VAL A 81 -11.35 3.76 2.18
CA VAL A 81 -10.39 2.70 2.54
C VAL A 81 -9.71 2.26 1.25
N SER A 82 -8.37 2.36 1.21
CA SER A 82 -7.60 1.94 0.05
C SER A 82 -7.83 0.44 -0.17
N GLU A 83 -8.14 0.03 -1.40
CA GLU A 83 -8.30 -1.38 -1.79
C GLU A 83 -7.10 -2.22 -1.34
N ARG A 84 -5.89 -1.62 -1.41
CA ARG A 84 -4.65 -2.19 -0.86
C ARG A 84 -4.74 -2.55 0.63
N GLN A 85 -5.30 -1.65 1.45
CA GLN A 85 -5.41 -1.89 2.89
C GLN A 85 -6.43 -2.99 3.17
N VAL A 86 -7.56 -2.98 2.47
CA VAL A 86 -8.57 -4.05 2.58
C VAL A 86 -7.96 -5.40 2.23
N GLU A 87 -7.26 -5.47 1.10
CA GLU A 87 -6.55 -6.68 0.64
C GLU A 87 -5.53 -7.17 1.67
N ALA A 88 -4.64 -6.27 2.14
CA ALA A 88 -3.63 -6.62 3.12
C ALA A 88 -4.25 -7.13 4.42
N ASP A 89 -5.31 -6.48 4.91
CA ASP A 89 -5.99 -6.88 6.15
C ASP A 89 -6.63 -8.27 6.02
N LEU A 90 -7.25 -8.58 4.88
CA LEU A 90 -7.84 -9.89 4.60
C LEU A 90 -6.79 -11.00 4.55
N ILE A 91 -5.67 -10.78 3.85
CA ILE A 91 -4.56 -11.74 3.77
C ILE A 91 -3.94 -11.94 5.16
N LEU A 92 -3.68 -10.87 5.90
CA LEU A 92 -3.13 -10.95 7.26
C LEU A 92 -4.05 -11.73 8.20
N ALA A 93 -5.37 -11.51 8.12
CA ALA A 93 -6.35 -12.27 8.89
C ALA A 93 -6.35 -13.77 8.51
N GLN A 94 -6.15 -14.11 7.24
CA GLN A 94 -6.00 -15.50 6.80
C GLN A 94 -4.71 -16.11 7.37
N LEU A 95 -3.56 -15.45 7.19
CA LEU A 95 -2.27 -15.94 7.68
C LEU A 95 -2.21 -16.11 9.20
N ALA A 96 -2.84 -15.21 9.97
CA ALA A 96 -2.89 -15.29 11.42
C ALA A 96 -3.52 -16.61 11.91
N ARG A 97 -4.53 -17.13 11.19
CA ARG A 97 -5.15 -18.44 11.51
C ARG A 97 -4.19 -19.61 11.32
N HIS A 98 -3.16 -19.45 10.49
CA HIS A 98 -2.12 -20.44 10.25
C HIS A 98 -0.84 -20.18 11.03
N GLY A 99 -0.80 -19.16 11.90
CA GLY A 99 0.42 -18.79 12.65
C GLY A 99 1.52 -18.22 11.75
N LEU A 100 1.16 -17.58 10.65
CA LEU A 100 2.07 -17.05 9.64
C LEU A 100 2.02 -15.52 9.57
N LYS A 101 3.09 -14.92 9.08
CA LYS A 101 3.17 -13.50 8.70
C LYS A 101 3.82 -13.33 7.34
N ILE A 102 3.52 -12.21 6.68
CA ILE A 102 4.12 -11.84 5.40
C ILE A 102 5.63 -11.57 5.61
N LYS A 103 6.43 -12.05 4.66
CA LYS A 103 7.83 -11.66 4.49
C LYS A 103 7.96 -10.99 3.13
N ASP A 104 8.27 -9.69 3.16
CA ASP A 104 8.37 -8.87 1.95
C ASP A 104 9.48 -9.37 1.01
N ILE A 105 9.14 -9.42 -0.27
CA ILE A 105 9.99 -9.79 -1.40
C ILE A 105 10.19 -8.55 -2.27
N PRO A 106 11.35 -8.37 -2.92
CA PRO A 106 11.55 -7.25 -3.84
C PRO A 106 10.47 -7.16 -4.91
N SER A 107 9.97 -5.94 -5.14
CA SER A 107 8.91 -5.63 -6.11
C SER A 107 9.44 -5.56 -7.54
N ASP A 108 9.99 -6.65 -8.04
CA ASP A 108 10.46 -6.81 -9.42
C ASP A 108 9.68 -7.91 -10.16
N GLY A 109 9.99 -8.08 -11.45
CA GLY A 109 9.38 -9.11 -12.29
C GLY A 109 9.77 -10.55 -11.94
N HIS A 110 10.59 -10.76 -10.92
CA HIS A 110 10.98 -12.07 -10.42
C HIS A 110 10.34 -12.40 -9.06
N CYS A 111 9.46 -11.54 -8.52
CA CYS A 111 8.89 -11.67 -7.18
C CYS A 111 8.34 -13.08 -6.86
N MET A 112 7.59 -13.71 -7.77
CA MET A 112 7.09 -15.08 -7.60
C MET A 112 8.23 -16.08 -7.35
N TYR A 113 9.26 -16.04 -8.19
CA TYR A 113 10.43 -16.93 -8.07
C TYR A 113 11.28 -16.61 -6.85
N HIS A 114 11.40 -15.33 -6.48
CA HIS A 114 12.06 -14.92 -5.23
C HIS A 114 11.32 -15.45 -4.00
N ALA A 115 9.99 -15.38 -3.99
CA ALA A 115 9.17 -15.89 -2.89
C ALA A 115 9.31 -17.42 -2.75
N VAL A 116 9.29 -18.16 -3.86
CA VAL A 116 9.54 -19.62 -3.88
C VAL A 116 10.95 -19.96 -3.40
N ALA A 117 11.96 -19.27 -3.93
CA ALA A 117 13.36 -19.45 -3.52
C ALA A 117 13.56 -19.21 -2.02
N ASP A 118 12.90 -18.18 -1.47
CA ASP A 118 12.91 -17.89 -0.04
C ASP A 118 12.29 -19.05 0.77
N GLN A 119 11.10 -19.53 0.38
CA GLN A 119 10.45 -20.67 1.03
C GLN A 119 11.31 -21.94 1.00
N MET A 120 11.97 -22.21 -0.12
CA MET A 120 12.87 -23.37 -0.24
C MET A 120 14.05 -23.28 0.74
N LYS A 121 14.61 -22.08 0.95
CA LYS A 121 15.66 -21.85 1.96
C LYS A 121 15.12 -22.02 3.37
N GLN A 122 14.00 -21.37 3.69
CA GLN A 122 13.39 -21.44 5.02
C GLN A 122 13.09 -22.88 5.45
N LYS A 123 12.69 -23.73 4.51
CA LYS A 123 12.28 -25.12 4.77
C LYS A 123 13.39 -26.14 4.54
N ASN A 124 14.61 -25.71 4.22
CA ASN A 124 15.75 -26.57 3.88
C ASN A 124 15.44 -27.61 2.79
N LEU A 125 14.66 -27.22 1.78
CA LEU A 125 14.24 -28.09 0.68
C LEU A 125 15.21 -28.05 -0.51
N ALA A 126 16.10 -27.06 -0.54
CA ALA A 126 17.13 -26.99 -1.56
C ALA A 126 18.35 -27.82 -1.14
N SER A 127 18.76 -28.74 -2.00
CA SER A 127 19.97 -29.56 -1.80
C SER A 127 21.27 -28.73 -1.87
N THR A 128 21.22 -27.59 -2.57
CA THR A 128 22.31 -26.62 -2.71
C THR A 128 21.77 -25.20 -2.71
N GLU A 129 22.62 -24.20 -2.44
CA GLU A 129 22.22 -22.78 -2.55
C GLU A 129 21.80 -22.41 -3.99
N GLU A 130 22.36 -23.08 -4.99
CA GLU A 130 22.04 -22.87 -6.41
C GLU A 130 20.58 -23.22 -6.72
N VAL A 131 20.08 -24.32 -6.17
CA VAL A 131 18.68 -24.77 -6.35
C VAL A 131 17.69 -23.77 -5.73
N ALA A 132 18.14 -22.97 -4.75
CA ALA A 132 17.35 -21.91 -4.14
C ALA A 132 17.61 -20.52 -4.75
N ARG A 133 18.02 -20.46 -6.02
CA ARG A 133 18.14 -19.22 -6.79
C ARG A 133 16.95 -19.05 -7.73
N PHE A 134 16.47 -17.82 -7.87
CA PHE A 134 15.33 -17.53 -8.74
C PHE A 134 15.65 -17.84 -10.22
N GLU A 135 16.90 -17.67 -10.66
CA GLU A 135 17.32 -18.01 -12.03
C GLU A 135 17.24 -19.51 -12.31
N TYR A 136 17.60 -20.33 -11.32
CA TYR A 136 17.46 -21.79 -11.42
C TYR A 136 15.99 -22.17 -11.50
N LEU A 137 15.15 -21.61 -10.63
CA LEU A 137 13.72 -21.89 -10.63
C LEU A 137 13.03 -21.49 -11.94
N ARG A 138 13.42 -20.38 -12.56
CA ARG A 138 12.92 -19.98 -13.89
C ARG A 138 13.24 -21.02 -14.96
N LYS A 139 14.49 -21.47 -15.01
CA LYS A 139 14.92 -22.53 -15.95
C LYS A 139 14.17 -23.82 -15.70
N LEU A 140 14.09 -24.25 -14.44
CA LEU A 140 13.37 -25.46 -14.04
C LEU A 140 11.89 -25.41 -14.47
N THR A 141 11.25 -24.25 -14.34
CA THR A 141 9.86 -24.03 -14.76
C THR A 141 9.72 -24.24 -16.27
N SER A 142 10.55 -23.55 -17.06
CA SER A 142 10.57 -23.65 -18.52
C SER A 142 10.85 -25.08 -18.99
N GLU A 143 11.86 -25.73 -18.43
CA GLU A 143 12.22 -27.13 -18.73
C GLU A 143 11.05 -28.08 -18.44
N TYR A 144 10.35 -27.88 -17.32
CA TYR A 144 9.19 -28.70 -16.98
C TYR A 144 8.04 -28.49 -17.95
N MET A 145 7.72 -27.24 -18.31
CA MET A 145 6.67 -26.90 -19.27
C MET A 145 6.96 -27.50 -20.66
N LEU A 146 8.20 -27.37 -21.15
CA LEU A 146 8.64 -27.95 -22.42
C LEU A 146 8.54 -29.49 -22.43
N ALA A 147 8.77 -30.13 -21.29
CA ALA A 147 8.67 -31.59 -21.18
C ALA A 147 7.22 -32.10 -21.09
N HIS A 148 6.25 -31.24 -20.75
CA HIS A 148 4.84 -31.62 -20.54
C HIS A 148 3.87 -30.66 -21.26
N PRO A 149 4.01 -30.42 -22.57
CA PRO A 149 3.24 -29.40 -23.29
C PRO A 149 1.72 -29.58 -23.18
N ASP A 150 1.24 -30.83 -23.18
CA ASP A 150 -0.19 -31.17 -23.13
C ASP A 150 -0.88 -30.67 -21.85
N ASP A 151 -0.13 -30.48 -20.76
CA ASP A 151 -0.65 -29.99 -19.48
C ASP A 151 -0.84 -28.46 -19.46
N PHE A 152 -0.19 -27.73 -20.38
CA PHE A 152 -0.15 -26.26 -20.39
C PHE A 152 -0.84 -25.65 -21.61
N LEU A 153 -0.63 -26.22 -22.79
CA LEU A 153 -1.17 -25.70 -24.06
C LEU A 153 -2.67 -25.39 -24.02
N PRO A 154 -3.55 -26.21 -23.41
CA PRO A 154 -4.99 -25.91 -23.35
C PRO A 154 -5.36 -24.62 -22.60
N PHE A 155 -4.47 -24.12 -21.76
CA PHE A 155 -4.70 -22.94 -20.91
C PHE A 155 -3.96 -21.70 -21.41
N MET A 156 -3.19 -21.82 -22.49
CA MET A 156 -2.41 -20.72 -23.05
C MET A 156 -3.14 -20.05 -24.20
N ALA A 157 -3.25 -18.73 -24.14
CA ALA A 157 -3.72 -17.92 -25.25
C ALA A 157 -2.57 -17.68 -26.26
N LEU A 158 -2.13 -18.74 -26.94
CA LEU A 158 -1.10 -18.63 -27.98
C LEU A 158 -1.72 -18.08 -29.27
N GLU A 159 -0.96 -17.25 -30.00
CA GLU A 159 -1.37 -16.75 -31.30
C GLU A 159 -1.45 -17.91 -32.31
N GLU A 160 -2.64 -18.12 -32.89
CA GLU A 160 -2.83 -19.16 -33.91
C GLU A 160 -1.95 -18.89 -35.14
N GLY A 161 -1.22 -19.92 -35.59
CA GLY A 161 -0.39 -19.84 -36.79
C GLY A 161 1.04 -19.32 -36.57
N VAL A 162 1.45 -19.08 -35.32
CA VAL A 162 2.85 -18.87 -34.97
C VAL A 162 3.49 -20.21 -34.62
N ASP A 163 4.32 -20.73 -35.53
CA ASP A 163 5.18 -21.88 -35.25
C ASP A 163 6.07 -21.56 -34.03
N ASP A 164 6.25 -22.52 -33.14
CA ASP A 164 7.07 -22.41 -31.91
C ASP A 164 6.62 -21.36 -30.86
N ALA A 165 5.35 -20.91 -30.89
CA ALA A 165 4.82 -19.97 -29.90
C ALA A 165 4.98 -20.46 -28.44
N PHE A 166 4.75 -21.75 -28.20
CA PHE A 166 4.93 -22.36 -26.88
C PHE A 166 6.39 -22.38 -26.44
N THR A 167 7.29 -22.79 -27.32
CA THR A 167 8.74 -22.80 -27.05
C THR A 167 9.23 -21.38 -26.74
N THR A 168 8.78 -20.39 -27.52
CA THR A 168 9.11 -18.98 -27.31
C THR A 168 8.63 -18.47 -25.96
N TYR A 169 7.43 -18.88 -25.54
CA TYR A 169 6.92 -18.57 -24.21
C TYR A 169 7.80 -19.18 -23.11
N CYS A 170 8.14 -20.47 -23.22
CA CYS A 170 9.01 -21.14 -22.25
C CYS A 170 10.40 -20.50 -22.19
N ASP A 171 10.96 -20.07 -23.32
CA ASP A 171 12.23 -19.34 -23.37
C ASP A 171 12.14 -18.00 -22.62
N ARG A 172 11.03 -17.26 -22.80
CA ARG A 172 10.78 -16.03 -22.05
C ARG A 172 10.68 -16.27 -20.55
N VAL A 173 9.96 -17.31 -20.13
CA VAL A 173 9.87 -17.75 -18.73
C VAL A 173 11.26 -18.01 -18.15
N ALA A 174 12.15 -18.67 -18.89
CA ALA A 174 13.51 -18.98 -18.44
C ALA A 174 14.44 -17.75 -18.36
N THR A 175 14.32 -16.80 -19.29
CA THR A 175 15.39 -15.82 -19.56
C THR A 175 15.06 -14.38 -19.22
N THR A 176 13.80 -14.06 -18.96
CA THR A 176 13.34 -12.68 -18.76
C THR A 176 12.83 -12.43 -17.34
N ALA A 177 12.39 -11.18 -17.09
CA ALA A 177 11.66 -10.78 -15.89
C ALA A 177 10.14 -10.76 -16.09
N ASP A 178 9.62 -11.52 -17.06
CA ASP A 178 8.17 -11.64 -17.25
C ASP A 178 7.52 -12.24 -16.02
N TRP A 179 6.42 -11.64 -15.58
CA TRP A 179 5.73 -12.04 -14.36
C TRP A 179 5.23 -13.48 -14.49
N GLY A 180 5.49 -14.28 -13.46
CA GLY A 180 4.94 -15.62 -13.37
C GLY A 180 3.54 -15.58 -12.78
N GLY A 181 2.70 -16.53 -13.19
CA GLY A 181 1.34 -16.67 -12.71
C GLY A 181 1.01 -18.13 -12.42
N GLN A 182 -0.25 -18.48 -12.68
CA GLN A 182 -0.80 -19.79 -12.32
C GLN A 182 -0.09 -20.97 -13.00
N LEU A 183 0.23 -20.84 -14.28
CA LEU A 183 0.87 -21.91 -15.06
C LEU A 183 2.29 -22.18 -14.55
N GLU A 184 3.06 -21.13 -14.25
CA GLU A 184 4.41 -21.25 -13.73
C GLU A 184 4.42 -21.83 -12.32
N LEU A 185 3.47 -21.42 -11.46
CA LEU A 185 3.31 -22.02 -10.12
C LEU A 185 2.96 -23.50 -10.21
N ARG A 186 2.09 -23.90 -11.16
CA ARG A 186 1.76 -25.30 -11.41
C ARG A 186 3.00 -26.08 -11.86
N ALA A 187 3.74 -25.56 -12.85
CA ALA A 187 4.96 -26.17 -13.34
C ALA A 187 6.02 -26.32 -12.23
N LEU A 188 6.21 -25.28 -11.39
CA LEU A 188 7.12 -25.33 -10.24
C LEU A 188 6.71 -26.38 -9.21
N ALA A 189 5.43 -26.43 -8.83
CA ALA A 189 4.94 -27.40 -7.87
C ALA A 189 5.21 -28.83 -8.35
N CYS A 190 5.00 -29.09 -9.64
CA CYS A 190 5.28 -30.39 -10.25
C CYS A 190 6.78 -30.69 -10.37
N ALA A 191 7.59 -29.74 -10.82
CA ALA A 191 9.04 -29.91 -10.99
C ALA A 191 9.75 -30.14 -9.64
N LEU A 192 9.34 -29.40 -8.61
CA LEU A 192 9.86 -29.54 -7.24
C LEU A 192 9.20 -30.68 -6.46
N ARG A 193 8.13 -31.30 -7.01
CA ARG A 193 7.28 -32.29 -6.33
C ARG A 193 6.89 -31.84 -4.92
N THR A 194 6.55 -30.58 -4.78
CA THR A 194 6.26 -29.92 -3.50
C THR A 194 5.02 -29.06 -3.66
N PRO A 195 3.99 -29.22 -2.81
CA PRO A 195 2.80 -28.37 -2.88
C PRO A 195 3.13 -26.91 -2.64
N ILE A 196 2.44 -26.01 -3.35
CA ILE A 196 2.54 -24.56 -3.14
C ILE A 196 1.16 -24.04 -2.72
N GLU A 197 1.07 -23.49 -1.51
CA GLU A 197 -0.11 -22.79 -1.00
C GLU A 197 -0.01 -21.30 -1.31
N ILE A 198 -1.09 -20.72 -1.83
CA ILE A 198 -1.20 -19.31 -2.16
C ILE A 198 -2.36 -18.71 -1.39
N PHE A 199 -2.02 -17.75 -0.52
CA PHE A 199 -2.96 -16.96 0.26
C PHE A 199 -3.30 -15.67 -0.51
N SER A 200 -4.57 -15.34 -0.65
CA SER A 200 -5.07 -14.14 -1.34
C SER A 200 -6.26 -13.56 -0.59
N ALA A 201 -6.64 -12.31 -0.89
CA ALA A 201 -7.72 -11.64 -0.16
C ALA A 201 -9.12 -12.19 -0.46
N GLU A 202 -9.37 -12.62 -1.70
CA GLU A 202 -10.72 -12.88 -2.19
C GLU A 202 -11.12 -14.37 -2.18
N SER A 203 -10.17 -15.28 -1.95
CA SER A 203 -10.42 -16.72 -2.06
C SER A 203 -9.82 -17.52 -0.91
N ASP A 204 -10.33 -18.75 -0.75
CA ASP A 204 -9.67 -19.75 0.08
C ASP A 204 -8.25 -20.05 -0.43
N VAL A 205 -7.44 -20.67 0.42
CA VAL A 205 -6.05 -20.99 0.11
C VAL A 205 -6.00 -21.90 -1.12
N LEU A 206 -5.42 -21.39 -2.20
CA LEU A 206 -5.21 -22.14 -3.43
C LEU A 206 -4.00 -23.04 -3.27
N VAL A 207 -4.12 -24.32 -3.63
CA VAL A 207 -3.02 -25.28 -3.53
C VAL A 207 -2.66 -25.81 -4.91
N MET A 208 -1.44 -25.52 -5.36
CA MET A 208 -0.85 -26.13 -6.55
C MET A 208 -0.09 -27.39 -6.17
N GLY A 209 -0.25 -28.46 -6.95
CA GLY A 209 0.45 -29.71 -6.72
C GLY A 209 -0.03 -30.43 -5.46
N SER A 210 -1.34 -30.40 -5.17
CA SER A 210 -1.94 -31.08 -4.02
C SER A 210 -1.66 -32.59 -4.02
N GLU A 211 -1.45 -33.19 -5.20
CA GLU A 211 -1.03 -34.59 -5.38
C GLU A 211 0.34 -34.93 -4.77
N PHE A 212 1.15 -33.91 -4.43
CA PHE A 212 2.43 -34.09 -3.74
C PHE A 212 2.31 -33.93 -2.22
N GLY A 213 1.13 -33.58 -1.72
CA GLY A 213 0.80 -33.55 -0.29
C GLY A 213 0.34 -34.93 0.18
N ASN A 214 0.75 -35.34 1.38
CA ASN A 214 0.09 -36.45 2.08
C ASN A 214 -0.89 -35.86 3.09
N GLU A 215 -2.20 -36.07 2.89
CA GLU A 215 -3.26 -35.63 3.80
C GLU A 215 -3.07 -36.20 5.22
N ASP A 216 -2.48 -37.39 5.32
CA ASP A 216 -2.20 -38.09 6.59
C ASP A 216 -0.93 -37.61 7.31
N GLN A 217 -0.13 -36.72 6.69
CA GLN A 217 1.08 -36.16 7.30
C GLN A 217 1.03 -34.64 7.33
N GLU A 218 0.64 -34.12 8.48
CA GLU A 218 0.68 -32.70 8.85
C GLU A 218 2.07 -32.07 8.68
N SER A 219 3.12 -32.90 8.59
CA SER A 219 4.52 -32.51 8.41
C SER A 219 5.01 -32.54 6.94
N THR A 220 4.14 -32.77 5.94
CA THR A 220 4.59 -32.75 4.55
C THR A 220 5.06 -31.33 4.19
N PRO A 221 6.31 -31.16 3.70
CA PRO A 221 6.80 -29.83 3.36
C PRO A 221 5.99 -29.23 2.23
N LYS A 222 5.57 -27.98 2.42
CA LYS A 222 4.81 -27.18 1.44
C LYS A 222 5.38 -25.78 1.39
N LEU A 223 5.45 -25.17 0.20
CA LEU A 223 5.85 -23.79 0.03
C LEU A 223 4.62 -22.90 0.21
N GLN A 224 4.77 -21.74 0.83
CA GLN A 224 3.64 -20.89 1.19
C GLN A 224 3.92 -19.45 0.75
N LEU A 225 3.03 -18.92 -0.09
CA LEU A 225 3.16 -17.61 -0.74
C LEU A 225 1.91 -16.78 -0.47
N THR A 226 2.02 -15.46 -0.59
CA THR A 226 0.85 -14.58 -0.64
C THR A 226 0.81 -13.88 -1.98
N TYR A 227 -0.38 -13.82 -2.59
CA TYR A 227 -0.65 -13.09 -3.82
C TYR A 227 -1.50 -11.87 -3.48
N HIS A 228 -1.07 -10.73 -4.00
CA HIS A 228 -1.70 -9.44 -3.77
C HIS A 228 -1.94 -8.78 -5.12
N LEU A 229 -3.14 -8.32 -5.40
CA LEU A 229 -3.50 -7.63 -6.64
C LEU A 229 -3.26 -6.11 -6.57
N HIS A 230 -3.37 -5.52 -5.37
CA HIS A 230 -3.31 -4.08 -5.13
C HIS A 230 -2.13 -3.65 -4.24
N TYR A 231 -1.13 -4.52 -4.02
CA TYR A 231 -0.01 -4.27 -3.10
C TYR A 231 0.87 -3.09 -3.51
N TYR A 232 1.07 -2.91 -4.81
CA TYR A 232 1.86 -1.84 -5.39
C TYR A 232 1.07 -1.11 -6.47
N ALA A 233 1.47 0.11 -6.78
CA ALA A 233 0.87 0.88 -7.88
C ALA A 233 0.99 0.18 -9.26
N LEU A 234 1.95 -0.75 -9.39
CA LEU A 234 2.19 -1.54 -10.59
C LEU A 234 1.32 -2.82 -10.67
N GLY A 235 0.46 -3.06 -9.68
CA GLY A 235 -0.47 -4.19 -9.66
C GLY A 235 0.02 -5.36 -8.81
N GLU A 236 -0.03 -6.56 -9.41
CA GLU A 236 0.11 -7.83 -8.71
C GLU A 236 1.50 -8.04 -8.08
N HIS A 237 1.56 -8.83 -7.01
CA HIS A 237 2.81 -9.13 -6.35
C HIS A 237 2.73 -10.41 -5.52
N PHE A 238 3.83 -11.16 -5.53
CA PHE A 238 4.01 -12.32 -4.66
C PHE A 238 4.99 -12.02 -3.54
N ASN A 239 4.58 -12.32 -2.31
CA ASN A 239 5.45 -12.32 -1.14
C ASN A 239 5.62 -13.73 -0.57
N SER A 240 6.73 -13.95 0.12
CA SER A 240 6.93 -15.14 0.95
C SER A 240 6.15 -14.99 2.26
N VAL A 241 6.00 -16.09 2.99
CA VAL A 241 5.55 -16.05 4.40
C VAL A 241 6.63 -16.59 5.32
N THR A 242 6.45 -16.41 6.62
CA THR A 242 7.30 -17.01 7.65
C THR A 242 6.49 -17.22 8.94
N PRO A 243 6.83 -18.16 9.83
CA PRO A 243 6.16 -18.30 11.12
C PRO A 243 6.19 -17.00 11.94
N ILE A 244 5.13 -16.75 12.71
CA ILE A 244 5.02 -15.59 13.61
C ILE A 244 6.11 -15.62 14.68
#